data_AF-A0A7C1UWG0-F1
#
_entry.id   AF-A0A7C1UWG0-F1
#
_cell.length_a   1.000
_cell.length_b   1.000
_cell.length_c   1.000
_cell.angle_alpha   90.00
_cell.angle_beta   90.00
_cell.angle_gamma   90.00
#
_symmetry.space_group_name_H-M   'P 1'
#
loop_
_entity.id
_entity.type
_entity.pdbx_description
1 polymer ?
#
loop_
_entity_poly.entity_id
_entity_poly.type
_entity_poly.pdbx_seq_one_letter_code
_entity_poly.pdbx_strand_id
1 'polypeptide(L)'
;MAKRDDLAAHQSGTLKIEVLTPSEEHIQLIGGVAIVNVRMHISGSYAGVSSESDFRFTRVWAHTSGGSWHVVAAYSMSGLRVSSKRTCRLPFSYIRHGLTGRQ
;
A
#
# COMPACT_ATOMS: atom_id res chain seq x y z
N MET A 1 0.20 19.25 3.93
CA MET A 1 0.93 18.88 2.70
C MET A 1 -0.09 18.41 1.69
N ALA A 2 -0.20 19.11 0.56
CA ALA A 2 -1.24 18.87 -0.43
C ALA A 2 -0.73 17.93 -1.52
N LYS A 3 -1.61 17.12 -2.11
CA LYS A 3 -1.33 16.21 -3.25
C LYS A 3 -0.50 16.85 -4.38
N ARG A 4 -0.62 18.16 -4.57
CA ARG A 4 0.13 18.93 -5.57
C ARG A 4 1.61 19.04 -5.24
N ASP A 5 1.96 19.22 -3.98
CA ASP A 5 3.35 19.35 -3.51
C ASP A 5 4.06 18.00 -3.64
N ASP A 6 3.38 16.91 -3.25
CA ASP A 6 3.88 15.54 -3.41
C ASP A 6 4.15 15.21 -4.88
N LEU A 7 3.28 15.66 -5.80
CA LEU A 7 3.43 15.42 -7.23
C LEU A 7 4.58 16.25 -7.84
N ALA A 8 4.73 17.51 -7.43
CA ALA A 8 5.79 18.39 -7.91
C ALA A 8 7.19 17.87 -7.51
N ALA A 9 7.35 17.35 -6.28
CA ALA A 9 8.60 16.76 -5.82
C ALA A 9 8.99 15.54 -6.66
N HIS A 10 8.03 14.68 -7.02
CA HIS A 10 8.27 13.53 -7.89
C HIS A 10 8.63 13.95 -9.34
N GLN A 11 7.91 14.92 -9.90
CA GLN A 11 8.15 15.41 -11.26
C GLN A 11 9.50 16.11 -11.43
N SER A 12 10.00 16.76 -10.38
CA SER A 12 11.29 17.48 -10.41
C SER A 12 12.53 16.58 -10.42
N GLY A 13 12.37 15.26 -10.22
CA GLY A 13 13.51 14.32 -10.08
C GLY A 13 14.27 14.44 -8.75
N THR A 14 13.90 15.40 -7.89
CA THR A 14 14.49 15.59 -6.56
C THR A 14 14.23 14.38 -5.65
N LEU A 15 13.09 13.70 -5.84
CA LEU A 15 12.76 12.43 -5.22
C LEU A 15 12.77 11.32 -6.28
N LYS A 16 13.80 10.48 -6.24
CA LYS A 16 13.89 9.28 -7.09
C LYS A 16 13.51 8.07 -6.26
N ILE A 17 12.39 7.44 -6.59
CA ILE A 17 11.98 6.16 -5.99
C ILE A 17 12.60 5.05 -6.84
N GLU A 18 13.43 4.22 -6.23
CA GLU A 18 14.13 3.14 -6.92
C GLU A 18 13.46 1.80 -6.67
N VAL A 19 13.00 1.57 -5.44
CA VAL A 19 12.28 0.33 -5.08
C VAL A 19 11.02 0.68 -4.30
N LEU A 20 9.93 0.02 -4.69
CA LEU A 20 8.69 -0.06 -3.93
C LEU A 20 8.34 -1.54 -3.78
N THR A 21 8.58 -2.12 -2.60
CA THR A 21 8.25 -3.52 -2.32
C THR A 21 7.10 -3.60 -1.32
N PRO A 22 5.89 -4.00 -1.76
CA PRO A 22 4.78 -4.26 -0.86
C PRO A 22 5.00 -5.55 -0.07
N SER A 23 4.54 -5.56 1.17
CA SER A 23 4.53 -6.71 2.09
C SER A 23 3.39 -6.55 3.11
N GLU A 24 3.02 -7.63 3.81
CA GLU A 24 2.01 -7.61 4.87
C GLU A 24 0.69 -6.92 4.43
N GLU A 25 0.19 -7.27 3.24
CA GLU A 25 -1.05 -6.71 2.73
C GLU A 25 -2.27 -7.33 3.42
N HIS A 26 -3.16 -6.47 3.92
CA HIS A 26 -4.43 -6.87 4.49
C HIS A 26 -5.54 -5.99 3.92
N ILE A 27 -6.53 -6.63 3.29
CA ILE A 27 -7.69 -5.98 2.69
C ILE A 27 -8.95 -6.42 3.43
N GLN A 28 -9.70 -5.45 3.94
CA GLN A 28 -11.01 -5.67 4.53
C GLN A 28 -12.08 -5.00 3.69
N LEU A 29 -13.04 -5.78 3.19
CA LEU A 29 -14.21 -5.29 2.45
C LEU A 29 -15.41 -5.16 3.38
N ILE A 30 -16.05 -3.99 3.39
CA ILE A 30 -17.26 -3.70 4.16
C ILE A 30 -18.24 -2.96 3.26
N GLY A 31 -19.23 -3.68 2.72
CA GLY A 31 -20.14 -3.13 1.72
C GLY A 31 -19.39 -2.58 0.50
N GLY A 32 -19.65 -1.32 0.15
CA GLY A 32 -18.95 -0.61 -0.93
C GLY A 32 -17.62 0.04 -0.51
N VAL A 33 -16.99 -0.39 0.58
CA VAL A 33 -15.74 0.18 1.10
C VAL A 33 -14.67 -0.90 1.20
N ALA A 34 -13.43 -0.59 0.79
CA ALA A 34 -12.26 -1.42 1.00
C ALA A 34 -11.23 -0.69 1.86
N ILE A 35 -10.86 -1.27 3.00
CA ILE A 35 -9.78 -0.78 3.85
C ILE A 35 -8.55 -1.63 3.54
N VAL A 36 -7.52 -1.00 3.01
CA VAL A 36 -6.27 -1.64 2.59
C VAL A 36 -5.16 -1.18 3.51
N ASN A 37 -4.55 -2.11 4.24
CA ASN A 37 -3.33 -1.90 5.00
C ASN A 37 -2.18 -2.60 4.29
N VAL A 38 -1.07 -1.91 4.06
CA VAL A 38 0.12 -2.50 3.42
C VAL A 38 1.38 -1.94 4.05
N ARG A 39 2.37 -2.80 4.29
CA ARG A 39 3.73 -2.38 4.60
C ARG A 39 4.50 -2.20 3.29
N MET A 40 4.94 -0.99 3.02
CA MET A 40 5.76 -0.65 1.87
C MET A 40 7.19 -0.44 2.29
N HIS A 41 8.08 -1.22 1.70
CA HIS A 41 9.50 -0.93 1.70
C HIS A 41 9.81 0.04 0.56
N ILE A 42 10.35 1.21 0.88
CA ILE A 42 10.68 2.24 -0.09
C ILE A 42 12.17 2.51 -0.01
N SER A 43 12.88 2.32 -1.12
CA SER A 43 14.23 2.83 -1.28
C SER A 43 14.28 3.84 -2.41
N GLY A 44 15.14 4.84 -2.24
CA GLY A 44 15.27 5.91 -3.21
C GLY A 44 16.39 6.85 -2.84
N SER A 45 16.47 7.96 -3.56
CA SER A 45 17.35 9.06 -3.22
C SER A 45 16.60 10.38 -3.22
N TYR A 46 16.98 11.25 -2.28
CA TYR A 46 16.55 12.64 -2.25
C TYR A 46 17.77 13.52 -2.45
N ALA A 47 17.76 14.37 -3.48
CA ALA A 47 18.89 15.23 -3.84
C ALA A 47 20.25 14.48 -3.92
N GLY A 48 20.24 13.22 -4.40
CA GLY A 48 21.43 12.38 -4.54
C GLY A 48 21.84 11.59 -3.28
N VAL A 49 21.19 11.82 -2.14
CA VAL A 49 21.41 11.05 -0.91
C VAL A 49 20.47 9.85 -0.88
N SER A 50 21.02 8.64 -0.84
CA SER A 50 20.21 7.42 -0.76
C SER A 50 19.57 7.25 0.62
N SER A 51 18.34 6.76 0.63
CA SER A 51 17.57 6.47 1.83
C SER A 51 16.69 5.24 1.61
N GLU A 52 16.48 4.49 2.68
CA GLU A 52 15.65 3.31 2.73
C GLU A 52 14.72 3.44 3.94
N SER A 53 13.43 3.21 3.76
CA SER A 53 12.43 3.40 4.81
C SER A 53 11.25 2.46 4.63
N ASP A 54 10.75 1.95 5.75
CA ASP A 54 9.51 1.18 5.79
C ASP A 54 8.35 2.08 6.19
N PHE A 55 7.23 1.96 5.48
CA PHE A 55 6.00 2.66 5.78
C PHE A 55 4.85 1.68 5.92
N ARG A 56 3.90 1.99 6.80
CA ARG A 56 2.58 1.37 6.78
C ARG A 56 1.57 2.36 6.23
N PHE A 57 0.93 1.97 5.14
CA PHE A 57 -0.15 2.74 4.54
C PHE A 57 -1.49 2.11 4.91
N THR A 58 -2.42 2.98 5.28
CA THR A 58 -3.86 2.66 5.34
C THR A 58 -4.54 3.46 4.25
N ARG A 59 -5.18 2.80 3.29
CA ARG A 59 -6.02 3.43 2.27
C ARG A 59 -7.44 2.94 2.40
N VAL A 60 -8.38 3.88 2.47
CA VAL A 60 -9.81 3.59 2.42
C VAL A 60 -10.29 3.93 1.02
N TRP A 61 -10.84 2.93 0.36
CA TRP A 61 -11.43 3.05 -0.96
C TRP A 61 -12.93 2.96 -0.85
N ALA A 62 -13.66 3.79 -1.58
CA ALA A 62 -15.10 3.68 -1.74
C ALA A 62 -15.43 3.33 -3.20
N HIS A 63 -16.34 2.38 -3.37
CA HIS A 63 -16.91 2.02 -4.65
C HIS A 63 -18.00 3.02 -4.98
N THR A 64 -17.85 3.69 -6.11
CA THR A 64 -18.82 4.68 -6.59
C THR A 64 -19.99 4.00 -7.30
N SER A 65 -21.11 4.72 -7.43
CA SER A 65 -22.25 4.28 -8.24
C SER A 65 -21.88 4.02 -9.70
N GLY A 66 -20.82 4.67 -10.20
CA GLY A 66 -20.27 4.46 -11.55
C GLY A 66 -19.37 3.23 -11.70
N GLY A 67 -19.29 2.35 -10.71
CA GLY A 67 -18.53 1.08 -10.82
C GLY A 67 -17.02 1.19 -10.61
N SER A 68 -16.54 2.33 -10.10
CA SER A 68 -15.10 2.59 -9.91
C SER A 68 -14.75 2.85 -8.46
N TRP A 69 -13.57 2.38 -8.06
CA TRP A 69 -13.02 2.59 -6.71
C TRP A 69 -12.22 3.89 -6.63
N HIS A 70 -12.45 4.66 -5.58
CA HIS A 70 -11.73 5.90 -5.30
C HIS A 70 -11.17 5.91 -3.88
N VAL A 71 -9.95 6.40 -3.71
CA VAL A 71 -9.40 6.64 -2.37
C VAL A 71 -10.16 7.81 -1.73
N VAL A 72 -10.85 7.54 -0.63
CA VAL A 72 -11.61 8.54 0.13
C VAL A 72 -10.90 8.97 1.42
N ALA A 73 -9.97 8.15 1.92
CA ALA A 73 -9.06 8.52 3.00
C ALA A 73 -7.72 7.78 2.84
N ALA A 74 -6.64 8.41 3.29
CA ALA A 74 -5.33 7.79 3.32
C ALA A 74 -4.56 8.26 4.56
N TYR A 75 -3.81 7.34 5.15
CA TYR A 75 -2.87 7.61 6.23
C TYR A 75 -1.57 6.86 5.96
N SER A 76 -0.45 7.47 6.35
CA SER A 76 0.87 6.88 6.26
C SER A 76 1.58 7.03 7.59
N MET A 77 2.09 5.92 8.09
CA MET A 77 2.94 5.88 9.27
C MET A 77 4.33 5.41 8.86
N SER A 78 5.36 6.16 9.26
CA SER A 78 6.74 5.66 9.19
C SER A 78 6.88 4.52 10.20
N GLY A 79 7.36 3.36 9.73
CA GLY A 79 7.73 2.25 10.60
C GLY A 79 9.20 2.36 11.00
N LEU A 80 9.50 2.20 12.29
CA LEU A 80 10.86 1.94 12.73
C LEU A 80 11.27 0.54 12.23
N ARG A 81 12.48 0.39 11.69
CA ARG A 81 13.00 -0.88 11.18
C ARG A 81 13.15 -1.89 12.33
N VAL A 82 12.11 -2.67 12.61
CA VAL A 82 12.21 -3.82 13.52
C VAL A 82 12.83 -4.97 12.73
N SER A 83 14.15 -5.13 12.87
CA SER A 83 14.84 -6.33 12.39
C SER A 83 14.36 -7.53 13.20
N SER A 84 13.34 -8.23 12.71
CA SER A 84 12.91 -9.52 13.25
C SER A 84 13.04 -10.58 12.16
N LYS A 85 14.18 -11.27 12.16
CA LYS A 85 14.36 -12.54 11.47
C LYS A 85 13.40 -13.58 12.05
N ARG A 86 12.18 -13.71 11.54
CA ARG A 86 11.38 -14.94 11.68
C ARG A 86 10.61 -15.21 10.41
N THR A 87 11.24 -16.02 9.58
CA THR A 87 10.68 -16.73 8.43
C THR A 87 9.51 -17.60 8.89
N CYS A 88 8.31 -17.35 8.37
CA CYS A 88 7.29 -18.39 8.23
C CYS A 88 6.77 -18.31 6.79
N ARG A 89 7.19 -19.29 5.99
CA ARG A 89 6.64 -19.57 4.66
C ARG A 89 5.17 -19.94 4.79
N LEU A 90 4.31 -19.30 4.01
CA LEU A 90 3.16 -19.99 3.41
C LEU A 90 3.03 -19.54 1.95
N PRO A 91 2.81 -20.49 1.01
CA PRO A 91 2.77 -20.19 -0.41
C PRO A 91 1.45 -19.52 -0.80
N PHE A 92 1.58 -18.57 -1.73
CA PHE A 92 0.51 -17.83 -2.37
C PHE A 92 -0.19 -18.77 -3.38
N SER A 93 -1.39 -19.26 -3.07
CA SER A 93 -2.25 -19.86 -4.10
C SER A 93 -3.75 -19.71 -3.80
N TYR A 94 -4.38 -18.95 -4.71
CA TYR A 94 -5.72 -19.16 -5.29
C TYR A 94 -6.96 -18.62 -4.57
N ILE A 95 -7.59 -17.61 -5.20
CA ILE A 95 -9.04 -17.38 -5.17
C ILE A 95 -9.58 -17.85 -6.53
N ARG A 96 -10.26 -19.01 -6.58
CA ARG A 96 -11.27 -19.32 -7.60
C ARG A 96 -12.59 -19.63 -6.91
N HIS A 97 -13.61 -18.92 -7.37
CA HIS A 97 -15.04 -19.25 -7.40
C HIS A 97 -15.72 -19.81 -6.14
N GLY A 98 -16.62 -18.99 -5.58
CA GLY A 98 -17.78 -19.47 -4.84
C GLY A 98 -18.95 -19.86 -5.76
N LEU A 99 -20.03 -20.29 -5.10
CA LEU A 99 -21.32 -20.85 -5.58
C LEU A 99 -21.23 -22.39 -5.75
N THR A 100 -21.91 -23.23 -4.98
CA THR A 100 -23.35 -23.22 -4.63
C THR A 100 -23.61 -23.94 -3.30
N GLY A 101 -24.71 -23.55 -2.63
CA GLY A 101 -25.12 -24.06 -1.33
C GLY A 101 -25.76 -25.44 -1.34
N ARG A 102 -25.77 -26.03 -0.12
CA ARG A 102 -26.68 -27.04 0.43
C ARG A 102 -28.05 -27.12 -0.26
N GLN A 103 -28.44 -28.32 -0.67
CA GLN A 103 -29.33 -29.17 0.11
C GLN A 103 -28.86 -30.63 0.01
#